data_AF-A0A9D6PLK1-F1
#
_entry.id   AF-A0A9D6PLK1-F1
#
_cell.length_a   1.000
_cell.length_b   1.000
_cell.length_c   1.000
_cell.angle_alpha   90.00
_cell.angle_beta   90.00
_cell.angle_gamma   90.00
#
_symmetry.space_group_name_H-M   'P 1'
#
loop_
_entity.id
_entity.type
_entity.pdbx_description
1 polymer ?
#
loop_
_entity_poly.entity_id
_entity_poly.type
_entity_poly.pdbx_seq_one_letter_code
_entity_poly.pdbx_strand_id
1 'polypeptide(L)'
;MGLIEVIIGAITVILNTYLGFLVYFKGKKSWTDRLFFFLTLVLSSYVIVNYLSLHPPRNTPEDQLFWIRVVMAVFSFLGPTLFLLIHTFPKENITIGKKYLVIISLILAAAVSASLSPYVFTHMEYPNGQPVPVPGPAIPIIFLDFAGLFVLSFILLIYKYIKSEGREKVQYSFFLMGITSTFTLMILSTFISVVVFKYSGLVFMGPTFALLLVGFITYAIVKHRFLDIRLVVARAVSFTLLIGILGLLSAFLFAVLSSLFVTSTLEPRTITISTVLALFMAATFQSFRRFIEKITDKIFYKDRYNTRNLLYGMALIMASTLKLEDLTHQMLKELITKMKITRGAFILKEEDVIYNVAQEGFTTTPDFDEQKVLSLHNHHPLLV
;
A
#
# COMPACT_ATOMS: atom_id res chain seq x y z
N MET A 1 9.23 16.98 -21.32
CA MET A 1 8.67 15.74 -20.71
C MET A 1 9.62 15.13 -19.67
N GLY A 2 10.92 14.99 -19.96
CA GLY A 2 11.88 14.32 -19.06
C GLY A 2 12.00 14.86 -17.62
N LEU A 3 11.95 16.17 -17.38
CA LEU A 3 12.04 16.71 -16.01
C LEU A 3 10.86 16.27 -15.12
N ILE A 4 9.64 16.27 -15.66
CA ILE A 4 8.42 15.86 -14.95
C ILE A 4 8.46 14.36 -14.64
N GLU A 5 8.90 13.55 -15.60
CA GLU A 5 9.08 12.11 -15.43
C GLU A 5 10.09 11.79 -14.31
N VAL A 6 11.25 12.45 -14.30
CA VAL A 6 12.27 12.29 -13.24
C VAL A 6 11.70 12.64 -11.88
N ILE A 7 10.96 13.75 -11.76
CA ILE A 7 10.39 14.18 -10.48
C ILE A 7 9.34 13.19 -9.99
N ILE A 8 8.43 12.74 -10.86
CA ILE A 8 7.40 11.77 -10.49
C ILE A 8 8.05 10.43 -10.12
N GLY A 9 9.06 9.98 -10.86
CA GLY A 9 9.84 8.78 -10.55
C GLY A 9 10.54 8.89 -9.20
N ALA A 10 11.22 10.01 -8.94
CA ALA A 10 11.90 10.28 -7.67
C ALA A 10 10.92 10.29 -6.48
N ILE A 11 9.78 10.96 -6.62
CA ILE A 11 8.72 10.97 -5.60
C ILE A 11 8.21 9.55 -5.34
N THR A 12 8.00 8.77 -6.40
CA THR A 12 7.53 7.38 -6.32
C THR A 12 8.54 6.49 -5.56
N VAL A 13 9.83 6.60 -5.90
CA VAL A 13 10.90 5.86 -5.23
C VAL A 13 11.00 6.25 -3.75
N ILE A 14 10.96 7.55 -3.44
CA ILE A 14 11.02 8.04 -2.06
C ILE A 14 9.83 7.53 -1.26
N LEU A 15 8.60 7.63 -1.78
CA LEU A 15 7.38 7.16 -1.12
C LEU A 15 7.40 5.65 -0.89
N ASN A 16 7.70 4.86 -1.93
CA ASN A 16 7.74 3.39 -1.82
C ASN A 16 8.76 2.96 -0.76
N THR A 17 9.97 3.48 -0.87
CA THR A 17 11.08 3.13 0.04
C THR A 17 10.75 3.55 1.47
N TYR A 18 10.16 4.74 1.64
CA TYR A 18 9.73 5.24 2.94
C TYR A 18 8.67 4.34 3.59
N LEU A 19 7.59 4.00 2.87
CA LEU A 19 6.53 3.14 3.38
C LEU A 19 7.04 1.73 3.70
N GLY A 20 7.94 1.21 2.87
CA GLY A 20 8.63 -0.05 3.11
C GLY A 20 9.43 -0.03 4.42
N PHE A 21 10.28 0.97 4.61
CA PHE A 21 11.08 1.10 5.84
C PHE A 21 10.20 1.26 7.08
N LEU A 22 9.14 2.05 7.00
CA LEU A 22 8.19 2.25 8.09
C LEU A 22 7.62 0.92 8.57
N VAL A 23 7.13 0.10 7.63
CA VAL A 23 6.56 -1.22 7.94
C VAL A 23 7.63 -2.18 8.47
N TYR A 24 8.82 -2.20 7.86
CA TYR A 24 9.93 -3.07 8.28
C TYR A 24 10.41 -2.79 9.71
N PHE A 25 10.69 -1.53 10.05
CA PHE A 25 11.25 -1.17 11.36
C PHE A 25 10.31 -1.45 12.52
N LYS A 26 9.00 -1.35 12.31
CA LYS A 26 7.97 -1.66 13.31
C LYS A 26 7.66 -3.15 13.40
N GLY A 27 7.84 -3.87 12.30
CA GLY A 27 7.42 -5.25 12.10
C GLY A 27 8.54 -6.28 11.93
N LYS A 28 9.75 -6.01 12.42
CA LYS A 28 10.97 -6.80 12.09
C LYS A 28 10.85 -8.32 12.26
N LYS A 29 10.00 -8.79 13.19
CA LYS A 29 9.77 -10.23 13.44
C LYS A 29 8.82 -10.88 12.42
N SER A 30 7.97 -10.10 11.77
CA SER A 30 6.97 -10.60 10.84
C SER A 30 7.53 -10.76 9.42
N TRP A 31 7.37 -11.94 8.85
CA TRP A 31 7.71 -12.19 7.44
C TRP A 31 6.86 -11.38 6.46
N THR A 32 5.61 -11.07 6.81
CA THR A 32 4.76 -10.18 6.01
C THR A 32 5.42 -8.81 5.82
N ASP A 33 5.96 -8.23 6.89
CA ASP A 33 6.54 -6.89 6.87
C ASP A 33 7.89 -6.89 6.11
N ARG A 34 8.65 -7.99 6.19
CA ARG A 34 9.87 -8.21 5.41
C ARG A 34 9.61 -8.35 3.92
N LEU A 35 8.61 -9.16 3.53
CA LEU A 35 8.22 -9.37 2.14
C LEU A 35 7.64 -8.09 1.54
N PHE A 36 6.87 -7.33 2.32
CA PHE A 36 6.37 -6.02 1.90
C PHE A 36 7.52 -5.02 1.66
N PHE A 37 8.50 -4.96 2.56
CA PHE A 37 9.70 -4.14 2.34
C PHE A 37 10.45 -4.55 1.08
N PHE A 38 10.65 -5.84 0.86
CA PHE A 38 11.29 -6.34 -0.36
C PHE A 38 10.48 -5.95 -1.62
N LEU A 39 9.15 -6.05 -1.59
CA LEU A 39 8.28 -5.57 -2.67
C LEU A 39 8.51 -4.09 -2.98
N THR A 40 8.58 -3.24 -1.95
CA THR A 40 8.83 -1.80 -2.16
C THR A 40 10.21 -1.52 -2.75
N LEU A 41 11.24 -2.30 -2.41
CA LEU A 41 12.56 -2.18 -3.01
C LEU A 41 12.57 -2.61 -4.47
N VAL A 42 11.87 -3.70 -4.81
CA VAL A 42 11.72 -4.16 -6.20
C VAL A 42 11.01 -3.09 -7.04
N LEU A 43 9.90 -2.53 -6.53
CA LEU A 43 9.16 -1.47 -7.21
C LEU A 43 9.98 -0.18 -7.37
N SER A 44 10.71 0.24 -6.34
CA SER A 44 11.62 1.39 -6.43
C SER A 44 12.75 1.16 -7.43
N SER A 45 13.35 -0.04 -7.41
CA SER A 45 14.41 -0.41 -8.37
C SER A 45 13.87 -0.40 -9.79
N TYR A 46 12.67 -0.95 -10.00
CA TYR A 46 11.98 -0.96 -11.30
C TYR A 46 11.80 0.44 -11.87
N VAL A 47 11.35 1.42 -11.06
CA VAL A 47 11.18 2.82 -11.50
C VAL A 47 12.51 3.39 -12.01
N ILE A 48 13.61 3.14 -11.29
CA ILE A 48 14.95 3.65 -11.65
C ILE A 48 15.44 3.01 -12.95
N VAL A 49 15.39 1.68 -13.05
CA VAL A 49 15.90 0.97 -14.25
C VAL A 49 15.02 1.20 -15.46
N ASN A 50 13.71 1.40 -15.27
CA ASN A 50 12.79 1.73 -16.35
C ASN A 50 13.10 3.11 -16.94
N TYR A 51 13.39 4.11 -16.10
CA TYR A 51 13.86 5.41 -16.57
C TYR A 51 15.15 5.30 -17.40
N LEU A 52 16.13 4.51 -16.94
CA LEU A 52 17.38 4.27 -17.67
C LEU A 52 17.18 3.52 -19.00
N SER A 53 16.14 2.69 -19.10
CA SER A 53 15.79 2.02 -20.36
C SER A 53 15.16 2.95 -21.40
N LEU A 54 14.46 4.00 -20.94
CA LEU A 54 13.86 5.01 -21.80
C LEU A 54 14.88 6.10 -22.18
N HIS A 55 15.81 6.41 -21.27
CA HIS A 55 16.85 7.42 -21.44
C HIS A 55 18.25 6.81 -21.17
N PRO A 56 18.74 5.93 -22.08
CA PRO A 56 20.01 5.25 -21.87
C PRO A 56 21.18 6.24 -21.81
N PRO A 57 22.18 6.02 -20.93
CA PRO A 57 23.36 6.90 -20.83
C PRO A 57 24.10 7.07 -22.17
N ARG A 58 24.10 6.04 -23.02
CA ARG A 58 24.60 6.08 -24.39
C ARG A 58 23.41 5.88 -25.33
N ASN A 59 23.22 6.81 -26.27
CA ASN A 59 22.17 6.73 -27.29
C ASN A 59 22.49 5.70 -28.39
N THR A 60 22.76 4.46 -27.98
CA THR A 60 23.06 3.32 -28.85
C THR A 60 22.01 2.23 -28.62
N PRO A 61 21.56 1.52 -29.67
CA PRO A 61 20.57 0.45 -29.53
C PRO A 61 21.00 -0.67 -28.55
N GLU A 62 22.29 -0.95 -28.47
CA GLU A 62 22.85 -1.97 -27.58
C GLU A 62 22.73 -1.57 -26.09
N ASP A 63 23.02 -0.32 -25.75
CA ASP A 63 22.89 0.20 -24.38
C ASP A 63 21.41 0.24 -23.97
N GLN A 64 20.53 0.65 -24.88
CA GLN A 64 19.08 0.62 -24.63
C GLN A 64 18.57 -0.81 -24.37
N LEU A 65 19.00 -1.77 -25.19
CA LEU A 65 18.64 -3.18 -25.03
C LEU A 65 19.18 -3.76 -23.72
N PHE A 66 20.39 -3.38 -23.30
CA PHE A 66 20.95 -3.76 -22.00
C PHE A 66 20.04 -3.30 -20.84
N TRP A 67 19.65 -2.03 -20.83
CA TRP A 67 18.75 -1.51 -19.78
C TRP A 67 17.37 -2.17 -19.81
N ILE A 68 16.83 -2.48 -20.99
CA ILE A 68 15.58 -3.27 -21.11
C ILE A 68 15.74 -4.66 -20.46
N ARG A 69 16.87 -5.34 -20.68
CA ARG A 69 17.16 -6.64 -20.02
C ARG A 69 17.27 -6.51 -18.51
N VAL A 70 17.90 -5.44 -18.01
CA VAL A 70 17.95 -5.11 -16.57
C VAL A 70 16.54 -4.85 -16.01
N VAL A 71 15.69 -4.12 -16.75
CA VAL A 71 14.27 -3.92 -16.38
C VAL A 71 13.57 -5.26 -16.21
N MET A 72 13.71 -6.17 -17.18
CA MET A 72 13.09 -7.50 -17.09
C MET A 72 13.60 -8.29 -15.89
N ALA A 73 14.92 -8.26 -15.63
CA ALA A 73 15.52 -8.97 -14.51
C ALA A 73 15.02 -8.46 -13.15
N VAL A 74 14.90 -7.13 -12.98
CA VAL A 74 14.31 -6.53 -11.77
C VAL A 74 12.83 -6.88 -11.67
N PHE A 75 12.10 -6.85 -12.78
CA PHE A 75 10.67 -7.16 -12.82
C PHE A 75 10.35 -8.62 -12.49
N SER A 76 11.25 -9.57 -12.80
CA SER A 76 11.11 -10.99 -12.43
C SER A 76 11.00 -11.22 -10.91
N PHE A 77 11.44 -10.28 -10.07
CA PHE A 77 11.24 -10.40 -8.63
C PHE A 77 9.79 -10.12 -8.20
N LEU A 78 8.99 -9.44 -9.03
CA LEU A 78 7.66 -8.97 -8.66
C LEU A 78 6.68 -10.13 -8.44
N GLY A 79 6.61 -11.10 -9.35
CA GLY A 79 5.71 -12.25 -9.29
C GLY A 79 5.92 -13.11 -8.03
N PRO A 80 7.13 -13.65 -7.80
CA PRO A 80 7.49 -14.39 -6.60
C PRO A 80 7.22 -13.62 -5.31
N THR A 81 7.58 -12.33 -5.27
CA THR A 81 7.39 -11.50 -4.08
C THR A 81 5.92 -11.28 -3.76
N LEU A 82 5.09 -10.97 -4.76
CA LEU A 82 3.65 -10.81 -4.58
C LEU A 82 3.00 -12.12 -4.10
N PHE A 83 3.38 -13.26 -4.68
CA PHE A 83 2.86 -14.56 -4.28
C PHE A 83 3.21 -14.89 -2.83
N LEU A 84 4.48 -14.76 -2.45
CA LEU A 84 4.93 -15.01 -1.07
C LEU A 84 4.28 -14.04 -0.09
N LEU A 85 4.13 -12.76 -0.46
CA LEU A 85 3.48 -11.75 0.36
C LEU A 85 2.01 -12.11 0.59
N ILE A 86 1.24 -12.39 -0.45
CA ILE A 86 -0.19 -12.75 -0.34
C ILE A 86 -0.36 -14.04 0.43
N HIS A 87 0.49 -15.05 0.23
CA HIS A 87 0.44 -16.28 0.98
C HIS A 87 0.70 -16.06 2.48
N THR A 88 1.68 -15.24 2.82
CA THR A 88 2.08 -15.01 4.22
C THR A 88 1.15 -14.02 4.93
N PHE A 89 0.61 -13.04 4.21
CA PHE A 89 -0.25 -11.99 4.76
C PHE A 89 -1.56 -12.57 5.34
N PRO A 90 -2.01 -12.12 6.54
CA PRO A 90 -1.42 -11.15 7.47
C PRO A 90 -0.59 -11.79 8.61
N LYS A 91 -0.11 -13.02 8.44
CA LYS A 91 0.57 -13.82 9.48
C LYS A 91 2.03 -13.40 9.68
N GLU A 92 2.62 -13.84 10.79
CA GLU A 92 4.02 -13.55 11.11
C GLU A 92 5.02 -14.53 10.51
N ASN A 93 4.60 -15.77 10.26
CA ASN A 93 5.46 -16.85 9.78
C ASN A 93 5.04 -17.33 8.39
N ILE A 94 6.04 -17.68 7.57
CA ILE A 94 5.81 -18.34 6.28
C ILE A 94 5.36 -19.78 6.56
N THR A 95 4.15 -20.13 6.13
CA THR A 95 3.57 -21.48 6.30
C THR A 95 3.76 -22.37 5.07
N ILE A 96 4.50 -21.91 4.06
CA ILE A 96 4.72 -22.63 2.81
C ILE A 96 5.69 -23.80 3.04
N GLY A 97 5.36 -24.98 2.51
CA GLY A 97 6.27 -26.13 2.51
C GLY A 97 7.54 -25.87 1.70
N LYS A 98 8.70 -26.34 2.19
CA LYS A 98 10.03 -26.11 1.57
C LYS A 98 10.09 -26.42 0.07
N LYS A 99 9.35 -27.44 -0.40
CA LYS A 99 9.26 -27.81 -1.82
C LYS A 99 8.77 -26.66 -2.71
N TYR A 100 7.72 -25.96 -2.29
CA TYR A 100 7.17 -24.83 -3.06
C TYR A 100 8.10 -23.61 -3.03
N LEU A 101 8.80 -23.37 -1.92
CA LEU A 101 9.82 -22.31 -1.86
C LEU A 101 10.97 -22.57 -2.84
N VAL A 102 11.41 -23.83 -2.96
CA VAL A 102 12.43 -24.23 -3.94
C VAL A 102 11.90 -24.00 -5.37
N ILE A 103 10.66 -24.41 -5.67
CA ILE A 103 10.05 -24.20 -6.98
C ILE A 103 10.00 -22.71 -7.34
N ILE A 104 9.51 -21.85 -6.43
CA ILE A 104 9.44 -20.40 -6.66
C ILE A 104 10.83 -19.80 -6.85
N SER A 105 11.82 -20.27 -6.08
CA SER A 105 13.21 -19.81 -6.22
C SER A 105 13.84 -20.24 -7.54
N LEU A 106 13.51 -21.45 -8.03
CA LEU A 106 13.96 -21.94 -9.34
C LEU A 106 13.30 -21.17 -10.49
N ILE A 107 12.00 -20.86 -10.39
CA ILE A 107 11.30 -20.02 -11.37
C ILE A 107 11.94 -18.63 -11.41
N LEU A 108 12.19 -18.01 -10.26
CA LEU A 108 12.87 -16.73 -10.16
C LEU A 108 14.28 -16.78 -10.78
N ALA A 109 15.08 -17.79 -10.43
CA ALA A 109 16.44 -17.94 -10.96
C ALA A 109 16.44 -18.13 -12.49
N ALA A 110 15.51 -18.93 -13.01
CA ALA A 110 15.32 -19.11 -14.44
C ALA A 110 14.88 -17.81 -15.14
N ALA A 111 13.94 -17.06 -14.55
CA ALA A 111 13.43 -15.82 -15.10
C ALA A 111 14.50 -14.70 -15.11
N VAL A 112 15.28 -14.55 -14.04
CA VAL A 112 16.38 -13.58 -13.96
C VAL A 112 17.49 -13.95 -14.96
N SER A 113 17.87 -15.22 -15.03
CA SER A 113 18.89 -15.69 -15.97
C SER A 113 18.45 -15.51 -17.42
N ALA A 114 17.18 -15.83 -17.73
CA ALA A 114 16.59 -15.60 -19.03
C ALA A 114 16.56 -14.10 -19.37
N SER A 115 16.15 -13.24 -18.44
CA SER A 115 16.03 -11.79 -18.64
C SER A 115 17.33 -11.12 -19.04
N LEU A 116 18.45 -11.54 -18.45
CA LEU A 116 19.78 -11.03 -18.79
C LEU A 116 20.35 -11.64 -20.07
N SER A 117 19.76 -12.73 -20.58
CA SER A 117 20.22 -13.41 -21.78
C SER A 117 19.73 -12.73 -23.08
N PRO A 118 20.41 -12.98 -24.22
CA PRO A 118 19.94 -12.53 -25.53
C PRO A 118 18.65 -13.20 -26.01
N TYR A 119 18.14 -14.19 -25.29
CA TYR A 119 16.99 -14.99 -25.71
C TYR A 119 15.64 -14.40 -25.31
N VAL A 120 15.59 -13.42 -24.40
CA VAL A 120 14.34 -12.71 -24.07
C VAL A 120 14.07 -11.59 -25.07
N PHE A 121 15.07 -10.77 -25.37
CA PHE A 121 15.02 -9.78 -26.43
C PHE A 121 16.29 -9.85 -27.28
N THR A 122 16.10 -10.13 -28.57
CA THR A 122 17.21 -10.41 -29.50
C THR A 122 17.85 -9.12 -30.01
N HIS A 123 17.03 -8.18 -30.48
CA HIS A 123 17.46 -6.89 -31.02
C HIS A 123 16.35 -5.83 -30.89
N MET A 124 16.69 -4.57 -31.20
CA MET A 124 15.77 -3.44 -31.20
C MET A 124 15.37 -3.08 -32.63
N GLU A 125 14.07 -2.91 -32.86
CA GLU A 125 13.53 -2.29 -34.07
C GLU A 125 13.05 -0.88 -33.76
N TYR A 126 13.08 0.00 -34.77
CA TYR A 126 12.61 1.39 -34.64
C TYR A 126 11.50 1.73 -35.63
N PRO A 127 10.36 1.00 -35.62
CA PRO A 127 9.23 1.35 -36.48
C PRO A 127 8.74 2.76 -36.13
N ASN A 128 8.72 3.65 -37.12
CA ASN A 128 8.37 5.08 -36.94
C ASN A 128 9.25 5.83 -35.92
N GLY A 129 10.50 5.39 -35.72
CA GLY A 129 11.44 6.02 -34.79
C GLY A 129 11.19 5.71 -33.31
N GLN A 130 10.26 4.81 -32.98
CA GLN A 130 10.01 4.39 -31.59
C GLN A 130 10.74 3.07 -31.28
N PRO A 131 11.42 2.96 -30.13
CA PRO A 131 12.12 1.75 -29.73
C PRO A 131 11.14 0.61 -29.43
N VAL A 132 11.23 -0.48 -30.19
CA VAL A 132 10.43 -1.70 -29.98
C VAL A 132 11.38 -2.90 -29.86
N PRO A 133 11.46 -3.55 -28.69
CA PRO A 133 12.29 -4.75 -28.52
C PRO A 133 11.63 -5.98 -29.14
N VAL A 134 12.37 -6.75 -29.94
CA VAL A 134 11.85 -7.96 -30.60
C VAL A 134 11.88 -9.15 -29.64
N PRO A 135 10.72 -9.76 -29.33
CA PRO A 135 10.63 -10.87 -28.39
C PRO A 135 11.36 -12.12 -28.92
N GLY A 136 12.17 -12.73 -28.06
CA GLY A 136 12.89 -13.98 -28.35
C GLY A 136 12.23 -15.23 -27.75
N PRO A 137 12.85 -16.41 -27.94
CA PRO A 137 12.27 -17.69 -27.52
C PRO A 137 12.16 -17.89 -26.01
N ALA A 138 12.84 -17.09 -25.18
CA ALA A 138 12.79 -17.20 -23.71
C ALA A 138 11.65 -16.37 -23.06
N ILE A 139 10.89 -15.59 -23.83
CA ILE A 139 9.72 -14.84 -23.34
C ILE A 139 8.69 -15.69 -22.57
N PRO A 140 8.40 -16.95 -22.96
CA PRO A 140 7.47 -17.80 -22.21
C PRO A 140 7.89 -18.03 -20.75
N ILE A 141 9.20 -18.01 -20.43
CA ILE A 141 9.70 -18.15 -19.05
C ILE A 141 9.28 -16.91 -18.23
N ILE A 142 9.42 -15.72 -18.81
CA ILE A 142 8.99 -14.47 -18.17
C ILE A 142 7.47 -14.41 -18.00
N PHE A 143 6.74 -14.92 -19.00
CA PHE A 143 5.29 -15.00 -18.92
C PHE A 143 4.83 -15.96 -17.81
N LEU A 144 5.47 -17.13 -17.69
CA LEU A 144 5.19 -18.09 -16.62
C LEU A 144 5.48 -17.52 -15.23
N ASP A 145 6.62 -16.85 -15.07
CA ASP A 145 7.00 -16.19 -13.82
C ASP A 145 6.03 -15.07 -13.45
N PHE A 146 5.86 -14.08 -14.33
CA PHE A 146 5.04 -12.92 -14.01
C PHE A 146 3.54 -13.24 -14.08
N ALA A 147 3.01 -13.58 -15.26
CA ALA A 147 1.58 -13.77 -15.44
C ALA A 147 1.07 -15.00 -14.67
N GLY A 148 1.83 -16.09 -14.66
CA GLY A 148 1.47 -17.30 -13.92
C GLY A 148 1.40 -17.07 -12.42
N LEU A 149 2.46 -16.53 -11.79
CA LEU A 149 2.44 -16.26 -10.36
C LEU A 149 1.48 -15.13 -10.00
N PHE A 150 1.30 -14.13 -10.85
CA PHE A 150 0.33 -13.06 -10.63
C PHE A 150 -1.11 -13.59 -10.58
N VAL A 151 -1.51 -14.41 -11.57
CA VAL A 151 -2.85 -15.02 -11.61
C VAL A 151 -3.05 -15.92 -10.40
N LEU A 152 -2.06 -16.77 -10.06
CA LEU A 152 -2.13 -17.61 -8.87
C LEU A 152 -2.25 -16.79 -7.58
N SER A 153 -1.51 -15.69 -7.48
CA SER A 153 -1.57 -14.76 -6.35
C SER A 153 -2.95 -14.12 -6.22
N PHE A 154 -3.54 -13.70 -7.35
CA PHE A 154 -4.86 -13.08 -7.37
C PHE A 154 -5.97 -14.07 -6.97
N ILE A 155 -5.92 -15.29 -7.51
CA ILE A 155 -6.85 -16.37 -7.14
C ILE A 155 -6.71 -16.69 -5.64
N LEU A 156 -5.48 -16.81 -5.14
CA LEU A 156 -5.22 -17.07 -3.72
C LEU A 156 -5.77 -15.95 -2.83
N LEU A 157 -5.63 -14.70 -3.25
CA LEU A 157 -6.15 -13.55 -2.51
C LEU A 157 -7.68 -13.54 -2.47
N ILE A 158 -8.35 -13.84 -3.59
CA ILE A 158 -9.81 -13.97 -3.65
C ILE A 158 -10.28 -15.12 -2.76
N TYR A 159 -9.62 -16.28 -2.84
CA TYR A 159 -9.91 -17.43 -1.99
C TYR A 159 -9.82 -17.07 -0.50
N LYS A 160 -8.73 -16.39 -0.10
CA LYS A 160 -8.53 -15.92 1.28
C LYS A 160 -9.60 -14.92 1.70
N TYR A 161 -9.96 -13.97 0.83
CA TYR A 161 -11.00 -12.98 1.10
C TYR A 161 -12.36 -13.64 1.36
N ILE A 162 -12.75 -14.63 0.54
CA ILE A 162 -14.02 -15.34 0.68
C ILE A 162 -14.07 -16.16 1.98
N LYS A 163 -12.97 -16.85 2.32
CA LYS A 163 -12.89 -17.73 3.50
C LYS A 163 -12.69 -17.00 4.84
N SER A 164 -12.25 -15.74 4.78
CA SER A 164 -11.93 -14.95 5.98
C SER A 164 -13.14 -14.21 6.56
N GLU A 165 -13.13 -14.00 7.88
CA GLU A 165 -14.12 -13.21 8.60
C GLU A 165 -13.46 -12.15 9.49
N GLY A 166 -14.24 -11.17 9.95
CA GLY A 166 -13.79 -10.12 10.86
C GLY A 166 -12.62 -9.29 10.33
N ARG A 167 -11.54 -9.19 11.11
CA ARG A 167 -10.39 -8.31 10.82
C ARG A 167 -9.61 -8.73 9.58
N GLU A 168 -9.41 -10.04 9.37
CA GLU A 168 -8.64 -10.54 8.22
C GLU A 168 -9.33 -10.24 6.88
N LYS A 169 -10.67 -10.34 6.84
CA LYS A 169 -11.46 -10.03 5.65
C LYS A 169 -11.27 -8.59 5.19
N VAL A 170 -11.24 -7.65 6.13
CA VAL A 170 -10.99 -6.24 5.85
C VAL A 170 -9.57 -6.02 5.31
N GLN A 171 -8.57 -6.72 5.87
CA GLN A 171 -7.19 -6.64 5.38
C GLN A 171 -7.05 -7.15 3.94
N TYR A 172 -7.66 -8.30 3.61
CA TYR A 172 -7.67 -8.81 2.24
C TYR A 172 -8.47 -7.92 1.28
N SER A 173 -9.55 -7.28 1.75
CA SER A 173 -10.32 -6.32 0.96
C SER A 173 -9.47 -5.13 0.51
N PHE A 174 -8.69 -4.53 1.42
CA PHE A 174 -7.76 -3.46 1.07
C PHE A 174 -6.67 -3.92 0.11
N PHE A 175 -6.11 -5.12 0.31
CA PHE A 175 -5.16 -5.69 -0.63
C PHE A 175 -5.78 -5.84 -2.03
N LEU A 176 -6.99 -6.41 -2.12
CA LEU A 176 -7.72 -6.55 -3.38
C LEU A 176 -7.96 -5.21 -4.04
N MET A 177 -8.42 -4.19 -3.30
CA MET A 177 -8.58 -2.83 -3.83
C MET A 177 -7.27 -2.27 -4.37
N GLY A 178 -6.15 -2.52 -3.69
CA GLY A 178 -4.82 -2.10 -4.13
C GLY A 178 -4.39 -2.75 -5.44
N ILE A 179 -4.53 -4.07 -5.57
CA ILE A 179 -4.21 -4.78 -6.81
C ILE A 179 -5.15 -4.33 -7.93
N THR A 180 -6.47 -4.41 -7.73
CA THR A 180 -7.42 -4.13 -8.81
C THR A 180 -7.30 -2.69 -9.30
N SER A 181 -7.17 -1.70 -8.41
CA SER A 181 -6.95 -0.30 -8.81
C SER A 181 -5.66 -0.10 -9.58
N THR A 182 -4.53 -0.65 -9.09
CA THR A 182 -3.22 -0.50 -9.72
C THR A 182 -3.20 -1.12 -11.12
N PHE A 183 -3.64 -2.36 -11.25
CA PHE A 183 -3.62 -3.07 -12.54
C PHE A 183 -4.63 -2.50 -13.53
N THR A 184 -5.81 -2.06 -13.07
CA THR A 184 -6.81 -1.41 -13.94
C THR A 184 -6.26 -0.10 -14.52
N LEU A 185 -5.65 0.75 -13.69
CA LEU A 185 -5.05 2.00 -14.15
C LEU A 185 -3.83 1.76 -15.05
N MET A 186 -3.04 0.73 -14.76
CA MET A 186 -1.91 0.34 -15.61
C MET A 186 -2.37 -0.13 -16.99
N ILE A 187 -3.46 -0.92 -17.08
CA ILE A 187 -4.05 -1.35 -18.36
C ILE A 187 -4.64 -0.17 -19.13
N LEU A 188 -5.33 0.75 -18.45
CA LEU A 188 -5.90 1.95 -19.09
C LEU A 188 -4.82 2.88 -19.65
N SER A 189 -3.77 3.12 -18.88
CA SER A 189 -2.68 4.04 -19.25
C SER A 189 -1.71 3.47 -20.27
N THR A 190 -1.48 2.15 -20.28
CA THR A 190 -0.55 1.52 -21.23
C THR A 190 -1.29 0.89 -22.40
N PHE A 191 -2.10 -0.14 -22.16
CA PHE A 191 -2.71 -0.92 -23.23
C PHE A 191 -3.73 -0.10 -24.04
N ILE A 192 -4.69 0.56 -23.37
CA ILE A 192 -5.74 1.31 -24.08
C ILE A 192 -5.16 2.56 -24.76
N SER A 193 -4.27 3.30 -24.09
CA SER A 193 -3.66 4.50 -24.65
C SER A 193 -2.75 4.20 -25.86
N VAL A 194 -1.99 3.11 -25.82
CA VAL A 194 -1.09 2.74 -26.91
C VAL A 194 -1.83 2.06 -28.05
N VAL A 195 -2.75 1.14 -27.77
CA VAL A 195 -3.43 0.33 -28.80
C VAL A 195 -4.59 1.09 -29.45
N VAL A 196 -5.41 1.79 -28.66
CA VAL A 196 -6.61 2.48 -29.17
C VAL A 196 -6.27 3.89 -29.62
N PHE A 197 -5.56 4.65 -28.76
CA PHE A 197 -5.28 6.06 -29.02
C PHE A 197 -3.95 6.32 -29.73
N LYS A 198 -3.13 5.27 -29.97
CA LYS A 198 -1.79 5.37 -30.57
C LYS A 198 -0.89 6.42 -29.89
N TYR A 199 -1.10 6.63 -28.59
CA TYR A 199 -0.42 7.63 -27.79
C TYR A 199 0.40 6.96 -26.69
N SER A 200 1.73 7.00 -26.85
CA SER A 200 2.69 6.42 -25.90
C SER A 200 3.09 7.37 -24.76
N GLY A 201 2.61 8.61 -24.79
CA GLY A 201 2.96 9.64 -23.81
C GLY A 201 2.44 9.39 -22.39
N LEU A 202 1.60 8.38 -22.14
CA LEU A 202 1.12 8.01 -20.79
C LEU A 202 1.88 6.83 -20.17
N VAL A 203 2.73 6.15 -20.93
CA VAL A 203 3.43 4.93 -20.48
C VAL A 203 4.35 5.21 -19.28
N PHE A 204 4.96 6.40 -19.23
CA PHE A 204 5.81 6.83 -18.12
C PHE A 204 5.08 6.92 -16.77
N MET A 205 3.73 7.01 -16.78
CA MET A 205 2.94 7.06 -15.54
C MET A 205 2.72 5.67 -14.93
N GLY A 206 2.93 4.59 -15.69
CA GLY A 206 2.73 3.20 -15.27
C GLY A 206 3.35 2.87 -13.90
N PRO A 207 4.65 3.14 -13.68
CA PRO A 207 5.32 2.88 -12.40
C PRO A 207 4.73 3.65 -11.20
N THR A 208 4.10 4.81 -11.46
CA THR A 208 3.49 5.64 -10.40
C THR A 208 2.26 4.98 -9.80
N PHE A 209 1.52 4.18 -10.58
CA PHE A 209 0.33 3.49 -10.07
C PHE A 209 0.68 2.43 -9.02
N ALA A 210 1.92 1.94 -8.98
CA ALA A 210 2.38 1.03 -7.93
C ALA A 210 2.27 1.63 -6.52
N LEU A 211 2.24 2.97 -6.38
CA LEU A 211 1.98 3.66 -5.12
C LEU A 211 0.61 3.33 -4.54
N LEU A 212 -0.39 3.04 -5.39
CA LEU A 212 -1.71 2.64 -4.91
C LEU A 212 -1.62 1.29 -4.21
N LEU A 213 -1.01 0.29 -4.86
CA LEU A 213 -0.79 -1.03 -4.26
C LEU A 213 -0.04 -0.92 -2.92
N VAL A 214 1.08 -0.21 -2.91
CA VAL A 214 1.91 -0.02 -1.71
C VAL A 214 1.13 0.73 -0.62
N GLY A 215 0.37 1.76 -0.97
CA GLY A 215 -0.44 2.54 -0.05
C GLY A 215 -1.56 1.73 0.59
N PHE A 216 -2.31 0.96 -0.21
CA PHE A 216 -3.39 0.10 0.28
C PHE A 216 -2.88 -1.03 1.18
N ILE A 217 -1.78 -1.70 0.79
CA ILE A 217 -1.16 -2.74 1.64
C ILE A 217 -0.62 -2.12 2.93
N THR A 218 0.06 -0.96 2.85
CA THR A 218 0.55 -0.25 4.05
C THR A 218 -0.61 0.07 4.97
N TYR A 219 -1.72 0.58 4.44
CA TYR A 219 -2.91 0.86 5.23
C TYR A 219 -3.47 -0.40 5.90
N ALA A 220 -3.56 -1.51 5.15
CA ALA A 220 -4.03 -2.79 5.67
C ALA A 220 -3.13 -3.34 6.80
N ILE A 221 -1.81 -3.18 6.69
CA ILE A 221 -0.84 -3.56 7.73
C ILE A 221 -0.98 -2.62 8.93
N VAL A 222 -0.82 -1.31 8.72
CA VAL A 222 -0.75 -0.30 9.78
C VAL A 222 -2.05 -0.22 10.58
N LYS A 223 -3.20 -0.13 9.91
CA LYS A 223 -4.50 0.06 10.58
C LYS A 223 -4.86 -1.10 11.49
N HIS A 224 -4.50 -2.33 11.08
CA HIS A 224 -4.98 -3.55 11.70
C HIS A 224 -3.94 -4.25 12.59
N ARG A 225 -2.62 -4.01 12.40
CA ARG A 225 -1.58 -4.51 13.30
C ARG A 225 -1.13 -3.51 14.36
N PHE A 226 -1.15 -2.21 14.07
CA PHE A 226 -0.50 -1.23 14.92
C PHE A 226 -1.47 -0.11 15.31
N LEU A 227 -2.22 -0.33 16.39
CA LEU A 227 -3.08 0.68 16.99
C LEU A 227 -2.31 1.94 17.43
N ASP A 228 -0.99 1.87 17.64
CA ASP A 228 -0.16 2.96 18.19
C ASP A 228 0.63 3.81 17.17
N ILE A 229 0.74 3.41 15.90
CA ILE A 229 1.65 4.11 14.96
C ILE A 229 0.93 5.02 13.97
N ARG A 230 -0.40 5.14 14.06
CA ARG A 230 -1.19 6.00 13.17
C ARG A 230 -0.66 7.44 13.14
N LEU A 231 -0.16 7.95 14.27
CA LEU A 231 0.40 9.30 14.36
C LEU A 231 1.73 9.43 13.60
N VAL A 232 2.58 8.41 13.67
CA VAL A 232 3.84 8.38 12.91
C VAL A 232 3.57 8.26 11.41
N VAL A 233 2.63 7.40 11.01
CA VAL A 233 2.25 7.20 9.60
C VAL A 233 1.55 8.44 9.04
N ALA A 234 0.63 9.05 9.79
CA ALA A 234 -0.02 10.28 9.38
C ALA A 234 1.02 11.39 9.17
N ARG A 235 1.88 11.64 10.16
CA ARG A 235 2.94 12.66 10.06
C ARG A 235 3.86 12.40 8.88
N ALA A 236 4.19 11.14 8.64
CA ALA A 236 5.04 10.73 7.55
C ALA A 236 4.43 10.90 6.16
N VAL A 237 3.21 10.39 5.98
CA VAL A 237 2.45 10.54 4.74
C VAL A 237 2.24 12.02 4.46
N SER A 238 1.86 12.81 5.48
CA SER A 238 1.75 14.26 5.34
C SER A 238 3.05 14.89 4.87
N PHE A 239 4.18 14.55 5.48
CA PHE A 239 5.48 15.13 5.15
C PHE A 239 5.93 14.77 3.73
N THR A 240 5.74 13.52 3.31
CA THR A 240 6.14 13.11 1.95
C THR A 240 5.19 13.65 0.89
N LEU A 241 3.87 13.69 1.14
CA LEU A 241 2.92 14.31 0.21
C LEU A 241 3.20 15.80 0.03
N LEU A 242 3.54 16.46 1.14
CA LEU A 242 3.94 17.86 1.17
C LEU A 242 5.19 18.09 0.32
N ILE A 243 6.28 17.33 0.57
CA ILE A 243 7.51 17.43 -0.22
C ILE A 243 7.23 17.13 -1.70
N GLY A 244 6.45 16.09 -2.01
CA GLY A 244 6.14 15.71 -3.38
C GLY A 244 5.35 16.79 -4.12
N ILE A 245 4.30 17.34 -3.51
CA ILE A 245 3.49 18.40 -4.14
C ILE A 245 4.29 19.69 -4.29
N LEU A 246 5.13 20.04 -3.33
CA LEU A 246 6.03 21.19 -3.45
C LEU A 246 7.11 20.98 -4.51
N GLY A 247 7.67 19.78 -4.60
CA GLY A 247 8.58 19.39 -5.67
C GLY A 247 7.91 19.57 -7.04
N LEU A 248 6.69 19.07 -7.20
CA LEU A 248 5.91 19.23 -8.43
C LEU A 248 5.55 20.69 -8.73
N LEU A 249 5.09 21.45 -7.74
CA LEU A 249 4.77 22.88 -7.90
C LEU A 249 6.00 23.70 -8.26
N SER A 250 7.12 23.45 -7.57
CA SER A 250 8.38 24.15 -7.82
C SER A 250 8.91 23.86 -9.23
N ALA A 251 8.85 22.61 -9.67
CA ALA A 251 9.24 22.22 -11.01
C ALA A 251 8.27 22.72 -12.08
N PHE A 252 6.97 22.72 -11.82
CA PHE A 252 5.96 23.26 -12.73
C PHE A 252 6.17 24.76 -12.93
N LEU A 253 6.35 25.51 -11.84
CA LEU A 253 6.64 26.94 -11.91
C LEU A 253 7.96 27.18 -12.64
N PHE A 254 9.03 26.46 -12.29
CA PHE A 254 10.31 26.55 -13.00
C PHE A 254 10.15 26.28 -14.51
N ALA A 255 9.37 25.26 -14.90
CA ALA A 255 9.10 24.96 -16.29
C ALA A 255 8.33 26.09 -17.00
N VAL A 256 7.28 26.65 -16.38
CA VAL A 256 6.53 27.79 -16.92
C VAL A 256 7.43 29.02 -17.09
N LEU A 257 8.24 29.34 -16.07
CA LEU A 257 9.21 30.44 -16.14
C LEU A 257 10.26 30.24 -17.21
N SER A 258 10.77 29.00 -17.35
CA SER A 258 11.71 28.69 -18.42
C SER A 258 11.10 28.91 -19.80
N SER A 259 9.83 28.55 -20.00
CA SER A 259 9.15 28.72 -21.28
C SER A 259 8.79 30.18 -21.61
N LEU A 260 8.57 31.02 -20.60
CA LEU A 260 8.17 32.43 -20.80
C LEU A 260 9.36 33.40 -20.83
N PHE A 261 10.50 33.06 -20.23
CA PHE A 261 11.59 34.02 -19.99
C PHE A 261 13.00 33.52 -20.33
N VAL A 262 13.21 32.22 -20.59
CA VAL A 262 14.56 31.70 -20.87
C VAL A 262 14.76 31.61 -22.38
N THR A 263 14.99 32.77 -23.00
CA THR A 263 15.59 32.83 -24.35
C THR A 263 16.99 33.40 -24.39
N SER A 264 17.55 34.07 -23.36
CA SER A 264 19.01 34.27 -23.20
C SER A 264 19.38 35.08 -21.94
N THR A 265 20.42 34.63 -21.22
CA THR A 265 21.22 35.32 -20.18
C THR A 265 20.62 35.61 -18.79
N LEU A 266 21.50 35.62 -17.78
CA LEU A 266 21.26 35.97 -16.37
C LEU A 266 20.99 37.48 -16.23
N GLU A 267 19.88 37.97 -16.79
CA GLU A 267 19.49 39.36 -16.59
C GLU A 267 19.01 39.61 -15.13
N PRO A 268 19.25 40.81 -14.56
CA PRO A 268 18.75 41.20 -13.24
C PRO A 268 17.23 41.03 -13.08
N ARG A 269 16.49 41.14 -14.19
CA ARG A 269 15.03 40.93 -14.24
C ARG A 269 14.65 39.47 -13.93
N THR A 270 15.38 38.50 -14.48
CA THR A 270 15.15 37.06 -14.25
C THR A 270 15.43 36.70 -12.79
N ILE A 271 16.48 37.28 -12.19
CA ILE A 271 16.82 37.08 -10.77
C ILE A 271 15.72 37.67 -9.87
N THR A 272 15.23 38.86 -10.19
CA THR A 272 14.16 39.52 -9.42
C THR A 272 12.87 38.69 -9.45
N ILE A 273 12.43 38.24 -10.63
CA ILE A 273 11.23 37.42 -10.80
C ILE A 273 11.38 36.08 -10.06
N SER A 274 12.53 35.41 -10.19
CA SER A 274 12.80 34.14 -9.50
C SER A 274 12.78 34.29 -7.97
N THR A 275 13.29 35.41 -7.46
CA THR A 275 13.29 35.71 -6.02
C THR A 275 11.88 35.95 -5.49
N VAL A 276 11.05 36.72 -6.21
CA VAL A 276 9.65 36.97 -5.85
C VAL A 276 8.85 35.67 -5.85
N LEU A 277 9.10 34.78 -6.81
CA LEU A 277 8.46 33.46 -6.88
C LEU A 277 8.91 32.52 -5.75
N ALA A 278 10.19 32.53 -5.40
CA ALA A 278 10.69 31.74 -4.27
C ALA A 278 10.01 32.19 -2.96
N LEU A 279 9.84 33.50 -2.75
CA LEU A 279 9.09 34.05 -1.63
C LEU A 279 7.61 33.64 -1.66
N PHE A 280 6.97 33.68 -2.83
CA PHE A 280 5.59 33.25 -3.00
C PHE A 280 5.39 31.75 -2.69
N MET A 281 6.31 30.90 -3.17
CA MET A 281 6.32 29.48 -2.83
C MET A 281 6.51 29.25 -1.34
N ALA A 282 7.46 29.94 -0.71
CA ALA A 282 7.71 29.84 0.72
C ALA A 282 6.48 30.25 1.55
N ALA A 283 5.73 31.26 1.11
CA ALA A 283 4.48 31.64 1.75
C ALA A 283 3.36 30.60 1.56
N THR A 284 3.24 30.03 0.35
CA THR A 284 2.21 29.02 0.03
C THR A 284 2.51 27.68 0.71
N PHE A 285 3.79 27.36 0.93
CA PHE A 285 4.26 26.17 1.63
C PHE A 285 3.53 25.96 2.96
N GLN A 286 3.46 27.01 3.78
CA GLN A 286 2.89 26.90 5.12
C GLN A 286 1.38 26.63 5.09
N SER A 287 0.66 27.22 4.15
CA SER A 287 -0.78 26.98 3.97
C SER A 287 -1.05 25.57 3.46
N PHE A 288 -0.29 25.13 2.46
CA PHE A 288 -0.44 23.80 1.87
C PHE A 288 -0.08 22.70 2.87
N ARG A 289 0.98 22.92 3.66
CA ARG A 289 1.35 22.05 4.78
C ARG A 289 0.19 21.79 5.72
N ARG A 290 -0.43 22.85 6.22
CA ARG A 290 -1.56 22.77 7.17
C ARG A 290 -2.76 22.04 6.55
N PHE A 291 -3.00 22.21 5.25
CA PHE A 291 -4.08 21.52 4.54
C PHE A 291 -3.84 20.01 4.46
N ILE A 292 -2.64 19.59 4.08
CA ILE A 292 -2.27 18.17 4.02
C ILE A 292 -2.28 17.52 5.40
N GLU A 293 -1.74 18.19 6.43
CA GLU A 293 -1.80 17.72 7.82
C GLU A 293 -3.26 17.50 8.26
N LYS A 294 -4.16 18.45 7.99
CA LYS A 294 -5.61 18.30 8.30
C LYS A 294 -6.28 17.13 7.58
N ILE A 295 -6.01 16.95 6.27
CA ILE A 295 -6.59 15.82 5.51
C ILE A 295 -6.07 14.50 6.08
N THR A 296 -4.76 14.43 6.32
CA THR A 296 -4.12 13.21 6.79
C THR A 296 -4.62 12.87 8.20
N ASP A 297 -4.67 13.84 9.10
CA ASP A 297 -5.26 13.65 10.43
C ASP A 297 -6.73 13.22 10.32
N LYS A 298 -7.54 13.81 9.44
CA LYS A 298 -8.94 13.39 9.28
C LYS A 298 -9.09 11.94 8.77
N ILE A 299 -8.20 11.48 7.90
CA ILE A 299 -8.23 10.12 7.34
C ILE A 299 -7.68 9.08 8.34
N PHE A 300 -6.57 9.40 9.03
CA PHE A 300 -5.89 8.49 9.95
C PHE A 300 -6.46 8.54 11.38
N TYR A 301 -7.06 9.65 11.78
CA TYR A 301 -7.61 9.94 13.11
C TYR A 301 -9.14 9.89 13.15
N LYS A 302 -9.79 9.25 12.17
CA LYS A 302 -11.25 9.16 12.14
C LYS A 302 -11.79 8.22 13.23
N ASP A 303 -12.66 8.80 14.08
CA ASP A 303 -13.57 8.16 15.03
C ASP A 303 -12.96 7.09 15.94
N ARG A 304 -12.23 7.54 16.98
CA ARG A 304 -12.13 6.74 18.21
C ARG A 304 -13.06 7.33 19.25
N TYR A 305 -13.85 6.47 19.88
CA TYR A 305 -14.35 6.78 21.22
C TYR A 305 -13.15 7.16 22.09
N ASN A 306 -13.27 8.23 22.88
CA ASN A 306 -12.18 8.63 23.74
C ASN A 306 -12.01 7.56 24.83
N THR A 307 -11.05 6.64 24.65
CA THR A 307 -10.82 5.51 25.57
C THR A 307 -10.60 5.99 26.99
N ARG A 308 -9.94 7.13 27.18
CA ARG A 308 -9.74 7.70 28.51
C ARG A 308 -11.05 8.12 29.16
N ASN A 309 -11.96 8.74 28.39
CA ASN A 309 -13.30 9.09 28.88
C ASN A 309 -14.18 7.85 29.10
N LEU A 310 -14.07 6.82 28.24
CA LEU A 310 -14.79 5.56 28.44
C LEU A 310 -14.32 4.85 29.71
N LEU A 311 -12.99 4.67 29.88
CA LEU A 311 -12.43 4.02 31.07
C LEU A 311 -12.77 4.80 32.35
N TYR A 312 -12.73 6.13 32.29
CA TYR A 312 -13.15 6.96 33.41
C TYR A 312 -14.64 6.78 33.73
N GLY A 313 -15.52 6.79 32.71
CA GLY A 313 -16.94 6.54 32.88
C GLY A 313 -17.22 5.15 33.46
N MET A 314 -16.55 4.12 32.95
CA MET A 314 -16.67 2.75 33.47
C MET A 314 -16.17 2.65 34.93
N ALA A 315 -15.05 3.29 35.27
CA ALA A 315 -14.56 3.33 36.65
C ALA A 315 -15.53 4.03 37.60
N LEU A 316 -16.15 5.12 37.16
CA LEU A 316 -17.17 5.84 37.92
C LEU A 316 -18.38 4.94 38.17
N ILE A 317 -18.90 4.27 37.13
CA ILE A 317 -20.05 3.35 37.23
C ILE A 317 -19.73 2.19 38.19
N MET A 318 -18.53 1.61 38.09
CA MET A 318 -18.07 0.54 39.00
C MET A 318 -17.97 1.01 40.44
N ALA A 319 -17.48 2.23 40.68
CA ALA A 319 -17.34 2.78 42.02
C ALA A 319 -18.68 3.22 42.64
N SER A 320 -19.66 3.62 41.82
CA SER A 320 -20.94 4.17 42.29
C SER A 320 -22.08 3.16 42.37
N THR A 321 -21.91 1.94 41.86
CA THR A 321 -23.01 0.98 41.69
C THR A 321 -22.72 -0.33 42.43
N LEU A 322 -23.47 -0.57 43.51
CA LEU A 322 -23.29 -1.76 44.36
C LEU A 322 -24.06 -2.99 43.85
N LYS A 323 -25.21 -2.79 43.20
CA LYS A 323 -26.04 -3.86 42.66
C LYS A 323 -25.46 -4.35 41.33
N LEU A 324 -25.16 -5.64 41.24
CA LEU A 324 -24.53 -6.24 40.06
C LEU A 324 -25.37 -6.10 38.79
N GLU A 325 -26.68 -6.22 38.90
CA GLU A 325 -27.62 -6.07 37.78
C GLU A 325 -27.59 -4.64 37.23
N ASP A 326 -27.68 -3.63 38.10
CA ASP A 326 -27.57 -2.22 37.72
C ASP A 326 -26.18 -1.90 37.14
N LEU A 327 -25.12 -2.46 37.73
CA LEU A 327 -23.74 -2.28 37.29
C LEU A 327 -23.55 -2.80 35.87
N THR A 328 -23.96 -4.04 35.61
CA THR A 328 -23.83 -4.67 34.30
C THR A 328 -24.62 -3.94 33.23
N HIS A 329 -25.85 -3.53 33.54
CA HIS A 329 -26.69 -2.78 32.59
C HIS A 329 -26.10 -1.40 32.26
N GLN A 330 -25.62 -0.66 33.25
CA GLN A 330 -25.02 0.67 33.04
C GLN A 330 -23.69 0.59 32.30
N MET A 331 -22.82 -0.36 32.66
CA MET A 331 -21.56 -0.60 31.96
C MET A 331 -21.80 -0.98 30.50
N LEU A 332 -22.74 -1.90 30.25
CA LEU A 332 -23.06 -2.38 28.91
C LEU A 332 -23.64 -1.24 28.04
N LYS A 333 -24.51 -0.42 28.61
CA LYS A 333 -25.08 0.76 27.94
C LYS A 333 -24.02 1.80 27.59
N GLU A 334 -23.10 2.10 28.50
CA GLU A 334 -22.00 3.03 28.28
C GLU A 334 -21.05 2.51 27.17
N LEU A 335 -20.73 1.20 27.20
CA LEU A 335 -19.94 0.53 26.16
C LEU A 335 -20.60 0.63 24.78
N ILE A 336 -21.87 0.22 24.66
CA ILE A 336 -22.62 0.23 23.39
C ILE A 336 -22.71 1.66 22.83
N THR A 337 -23.03 2.63 23.69
CA THR A 337 -23.19 4.04 23.31
C THR A 337 -21.87 4.65 22.86
N LYS A 338 -20.80 4.53 23.65
CA LYS A 338 -19.51 5.15 23.35
C LYS A 338 -18.79 4.45 22.22
N MET A 339 -18.84 3.12 22.15
CA MET A 339 -18.18 2.33 21.10
C MET A 339 -19.00 2.27 19.80
N LYS A 340 -20.25 2.79 19.79
CA LYS A 340 -21.16 2.76 18.65
C LYS A 340 -21.42 1.33 18.14
N ILE A 341 -21.54 0.39 19.08
CA ILE A 341 -21.87 -1.01 18.78
C ILE A 341 -23.39 -1.12 18.75
N THR A 342 -23.95 -1.99 17.91
CA THR A 342 -25.40 -2.13 17.77
C THR A 342 -26.05 -2.98 18.86
N ARG A 343 -25.34 -3.99 19.39
CA ARG A 343 -25.85 -4.95 20.37
C ARG A 343 -24.73 -5.45 21.28
N GLY A 344 -25.05 -5.77 22.52
CA GLY A 344 -24.11 -6.39 23.44
C GLY A 344 -24.85 -7.11 24.58
N ALA A 345 -24.17 -8.07 25.19
CA ALA A 345 -24.65 -8.75 26.38
C ALA A 345 -23.47 -9.08 27.31
N PHE A 346 -23.72 -9.01 28.63
CA PHE A 346 -22.87 -9.60 29.65
C PHE A 346 -23.52 -10.88 30.14
N ILE A 347 -22.74 -11.96 30.14
CA ILE A 347 -23.16 -13.27 30.63
C ILE A 347 -22.42 -13.48 31.94
N LEU A 348 -23.19 -13.58 33.02
CA LEU A 348 -22.67 -13.85 34.34
C LEU A 348 -22.86 -15.34 34.64
N LYS A 349 -21.77 -15.99 35.03
CA LYS A 349 -21.69 -17.43 35.23
C LYS A 349 -21.17 -17.74 36.63
N GLU A 350 -21.76 -18.73 37.27
CA GLU A 350 -21.28 -19.33 38.51
C GLU A 350 -20.95 -20.79 38.19
N GLU A 351 -19.66 -21.15 38.27
CA GLU A 351 -19.11 -22.42 37.77
C GLU A 351 -19.45 -22.68 36.29
N ASP A 352 -20.37 -23.61 36.03
CA ASP A 352 -20.86 -23.99 34.70
C ASP A 352 -22.25 -23.47 34.36
N VAL A 353 -22.93 -22.81 35.29
CA VAL A 353 -24.33 -22.37 35.13
C VAL A 353 -24.40 -20.87 34.90
N ILE A 354 -25.19 -20.46 33.89
CA ILE A 354 -25.48 -19.04 33.62
C ILE A 354 -26.53 -18.56 34.63
N TYR A 355 -26.17 -17.61 35.49
CA TYR A 355 -27.10 -17.10 36.51
C TYR A 355 -27.77 -15.79 36.14
N ASN A 356 -27.16 -14.96 35.26
CA ASN A 356 -27.77 -13.72 34.80
C ASN A 356 -27.21 -13.28 33.44
N VAL A 357 -28.05 -12.65 32.60
CA VAL A 357 -27.67 -12.09 31.30
C VAL A 357 -28.18 -10.65 31.23
N ALA A 358 -27.26 -9.68 31.33
CA ALA A 358 -27.56 -8.29 31.02
C ALA A 358 -27.41 -8.06 29.51
N GLN A 359 -28.38 -7.43 28.87
CA GLN A 359 -28.41 -7.26 27.42
C GLN A 359 -28.89 -5.87 27.02
N GLU A 360 -28.36 -5.35 25.91
CA GLU A 360 -28.73 -4.04 25.39
C GLU A 360 -28.71 -4.09 23.85
N GLY A 361 -29.70 -3.45 23.21
CA GLY A 361 -29.86 -3.40 21.75
C GLY A 361 -30.51 -4.63 21.09
N PHE A 362 -30.97 -5.62 21.87
CA PHE A 362 -31.76 -6.75 21.38
C PHE A 362 -33.26 -6.49 21.52
N THR A 363 -34.07 -6.89 20.52
CA THR A 363 -35.54 -6.74 20.51
C THR A 363 -36.27 -7.84 21.29
N THR A 364 -35.62 -8.97 21.49
CA THR A 364 -36.07 -10.13 22.28
C THR A 364 -34.86 -10.62 23.06
N THR A 365 -35.03 -11.20 24.25
CA THR A 365 -33.95 -11.88 25.00
C THR A 365 -33.29 -12.95 24.12
N PRO A 366 -32.06 -12.74 23.61
CA PRO A 366 -31.25 -13.79 23.00
C PRO A 366 -31.18 -15.03 23.89
N ASP A 367 -31.54 -16.17 23.31
CA ASP A 367 -31.36 -17.49 23.90
C ASP A 367 -29.87 -17.89 23.76
N PHE A 368 -29.11 -17.61 24.82
CA PHE A 368 -27.71 -18.00 24.91
C PHE A 368 -27.59 -19.40 25.52
N ASP A 369 -27.66 -20.41 24.66
CA ASP A 369 -27.42 -21.81 25.03
C ASP A 369 -25.99 -22.00 25.59
N GLU A 370 -25.82 -22.75 26.67
CA GLU A 370 -24.55 -22.97 27.37
C GLU A 370 -23.46 -23.49 26.42
N GLN A 371 -23.84 -24.33 25.46
CA GLN A 371 -22.92 -24.85 24.43
C GLN A 371 -22.39 -23.76 23.50
N LYS A 372 -23.21 -22.75 23.16
CA LYS A 372 -22.77 -21.62 22.31
C LYS A 372 -21.81 -20.72 23.08
N VAL A 373 -22.06 -20.47 24.36
CA VAL A 373 -21.18 -19.67 25.22
C VAL A 373 -19.83 -20.36 25.43
N LEU A 374 -19.81 -21.68 25.68
CA LEU A 374 -18.59 -22.49 25.76
C LEU A 374 -17.79 -22.49 24.45
N SER A 375 -18.47 -22.52 23.30
CA SER A 375 -17.79 -22.44 21.99
C SER A 375 -17.07 -21.11 21.77
N LEU A 376 -17.63 -20.00 22.25
CA LEU A 376 -17.03 -18.66 22.17
C LEU A 376 -15.83 -18.52 23.11
N HIS A 377 -15.91 -19.09 24.32
CA HIS A 377 -14.81 -19.11 25.29
C HIS A 377 -13.57 -19.84 24.73
N ASN A 378 -13.77 -21.01 24.11
CA ASN A 378 -12.68 -21.81 23.56
C ASN A 378 -12.00 -21.18 22.33
N HIS A 379 -12.69 -20.32 21.57
CA HIS A 379 -12.12 -19.65 20.39
C HIS A 379 -11.42 -18.33 20.72
N HIS A 380 -11.79 -17.66 21.82
CA HIS A 380 -11.30 -16.33 22.16
C HIS A 380 -11.08 -16.16 23.67
N PRO A 381 -9.93 -16.60 24.22
CA PRO A 381 -9.63 -16.56 25.66
C PRO A 381 -9.51 -15.14 26.25
N LEU A 382 -9.62 -14.09 25.42
CA LEU A 382 -9.56 -12.68 25.81
C LEU A 382 -10.94 -12.00 25.92
N LEU A 383 -12.04 -12.74 25.75
CA LEU A 383 -13.42 -12.24 25.92
C LEU A 383 -13.95 -12.42 27.36
N VAL A 384 -13.05 -12.60 28.33
CA VAL A 384 -13.37 -12.64 29.77
C VAL A 384 -13.22 -11.25 30.36
#